data_AF-A0A7R8H2Y2-F1
#
_entry.id   AF-A0A7R8H2Y2-F1
#
_cell.length_a   1.000
_cell.length_b   1.000
_cell.length_c   1.000
_cell.angle_alpha   90.00
_cell.angle_beta   90.00
_cell.angle_gamma   90.00
#
_symmetry.space_group_name_H-M   'P 1'
#
loop_
_entity.id
_entity.type
_entity.pdbx_description
1 polymer ?
#
loop_
_entity_poly.entity_id
_entity_poly.type
_entity_poly.pdbx_seq_one_letter_code
_entity_poly.pdbx_strand_id
1 'polypeptide(L)'
;MRSTIASLFICSTFCVAQRFITESSCEDRNSTECQIFVKEYPSYCFNPSNHHPCAESCGVCKAKCKDYHSACMRDAKILCFDGRDYHCPKMCGNCNVCEDLVHSSLCRKSQDRCKEDPNIRYSCRKTCKICSDDQLCNDAMPDVAYSCSLFERKGYCIHPMYSETMKKMCRKTCCTFCVAQRFITESSCEDRNSTECQIFVKEYPSYCFNPSNHHPCAESCGVCKAKCKDYHSACMRDAKILCFDGRDYHCPKMCGNCNVCEDLVHSSLCRKSQDRCKEDPNIRYSCRKTCKICSDDQLCNDAMPDVAYSCSLFERKGYCMNPMYSETMKKMCRKTCWLKLQQ
;
A
#
# COMPACT_ATOMS: atom_id res chain seq x y z
N MET A 1 66.83 -41.01 10.34
CA MET A 1 65.67 -40.77 11.22
C MET A 1 65.23 -39.33 11.02
N ARG A 2 64.20 -39.13 10.19
CA ARG A 2 63.77 -37.81 9.70
C ARG A 2 62.74 -37.22 10.66
N SER A 3 63.08 -36.05 11.17
CA SER A 3 62.21 -35.15 11.92
C SER A 3 60.95 -34.85 11.10
N THR A 4 59.78 -35.10 11.68
CA THR A 4 58.49 -34.73 11.07
C THR A 4 57.86 -33.66 11.95
N ILE A 5 57.89 -32.43 11.44
CA ILE A 5 57.18 -31.27 11.99
C ILE A 5 55.69 -31.53 11.79
N ALA A 6 54.96 -31.83 12.86
CA ALA A 6 53.50 -31.85 12.85
C ALA A 6 53.01 -30.41 13.04
N SER A 7 52.64 -29.77 11.93
CA SER A 7 51.98 -28.47 11.92
C SER A 7 50.65 -28.55 12.68
N LEU A 8 50.56 -27.90 13.84
CA LEU A 8 49.30 -27.52 14.47
C LEU A 8 48.60 -26.48 13.59
N PHE A 9 47.73 -26.93 12.69
CA PHE A 9 46.69 -26.09 12.12
C PHE A 9 45.60 -25.91 13.18
N ILE A 10 45.70 -24.83 13.95
CA ILE A 10 44.59 -24.31 14.74
C ILE A 10 43.56 -23.80 13.74
N CYS A 11 42.55 -24.62 13.45
CA CYS A 11 41.37 -24.20 12.73
C CYS A 11 40.57 -23.26 13.65
N SER A 12 40.92 -21.98 13.65
CA SER A 12 40.14 -20.90 14.24
C SER A 12 38.88 -20.68 13.39
N THR A 13 37.96 -21.62 13.44
CA THR A 13 36.58 -21.40 12.98
C THR A 13 35.95 -20.39 13.93
N PHE A 14 35.86 -19.14 13.48
CA PHE A 14 34.91 -18.14 13.97
C PHE A 14 33.49 -18.71 13.86
N CYS A 15 33.09 -19.55 14.83
CA CYS A 15 31.69 -19.74 15.14
C CYS A 15 31.21 -18.47 15.84
N VAL A 16 30.98 -17.40 15.08
CA VAL A 16 30.08 -16.34 15.53
C VAL A 16 28.71 -16.99 15.53
N ALA A 17 28.33 -17.62 16.65
CA ALA A 17 26.98 -18.09 16.86
C ALA A 17 26.05 -16.89 16.60
N GLN A 18 25.35 -16.90 15.46
CA GLN A 18 24.31 -15.94 15.15
C GLN A 18 23.22 -16.17 16.20
N ARG A 19 23.30 -15.47 17.34
CA ARG A 19 22.22 -15.48 18.31
C ARG A 19 21.07 -14.69 17.71
N PHE A 20 19.99 -15.41 17.43
CA PHE A 20 18.70 -14.84 17.06
C PHE A 20 18.11 -14.14 18.28
N ILE A 21 17.47 -13.00 18.08
CA ILE A 21 16.45 -12.57 19.03
C ILE A 21 15.28 -13.52 18.79
N THR A 22 14.69 -14.06 19.84
CA THR A 22 13.45 -14.84 19.75
C THR A 22 12.40 -14.20 20.65
N GLU A 23 11.14 -14.65 20.55
CA GLU A 23 10.10 -14.19 21.49
C GLU A 23 10.43 -14.56 22.94
N SER A 24 11.10 -15.69 23.15
CA SER A 24 11.44 -16.23 24.48
C SER A 24 12.85 -15.84 24.97
N SER A 25 13.68 -15.22 24.13
CA SER A 25 15.06 -14.86 24.47
C SER A 25 15.46 -13.59 23.74
N CYS A 26 15.60 -12.51 24.50
CA CYS A 26 16.07 -11.22 24.02
C CYS A 26 16.97 -10.59 25.09
N GLU A 27 18.26 -10.64 24.85
CA GLU A 27 19.31 -10.22 25.79
C GLU A 27 20.45 -9.58 25.02
N ASP A 28 21.24 -8.75 25.70
CA ASP A 28 22.50 -8.27 25.15
C ASP A 28 23.53 -9.39 25.02
N ARG A 29 24.38 -9.31 23.99
CA ARG A 29 25.52 -10.24 23.83
C ARG A 29 26.52 -10.09 24.97
N ASN A 30 26.76 -8.85 25.39
CA ASN A 30 27.59 -8.49 26.53
C ASN A 30 26.94 -7.29 27.22
N SER A 31 26.14 -7.55 28.25
CA SER A 31 25.29 -6.52 28.88
C SER A 31 26.10 -5.33 29.42
N THR A 32 27.25 -5.57 30.06
CA THR A 32 28.11 -4.51 30.58
C THR A 32 28.68 -3.63 29.48
N GLU A 33 29.19 -4.24 28.41
CA GLU A 33 29.74 -3.51 27.26
C GLU A 33 28.65 -2.73 26.52
N CYS A 34 27.49 -3.35 26.28
CA CYS A 34 26.35 -2.70 25.66
C CYS A 34 25.84 -1.51 26.48
N GLN A 35 25.76 -1.63 27.81
CA GLN A 35 25.33 -0.51 28.68
C GLN A 35 26.30 0.67 28.62
N ILE A 36 27.61 0.41 28.69
CA ILE A 36 28.64 1.47 28.57
C ILE A 36 28.55 2.11 27.19
N PHE A 37 28.54 1.28 26.14
CA PHE A 37 28.58 1.74 24.76
C PHE A 37 27.33 2.55 24.37
N VAL A 38 26.13 2.09 24.75
CA VAL A 38 24.87 2.80 24.47
C VAL A 38 24.79 4.12 25.26
N LYS A 39 25.37 4.18 26.45
CA LYS A 39 25.43 5.40 27.26
C LYS A 39 26.32 6.46 26.61
N GLU A 40 27.48 6.06 26.09
CA GLU A 40 28.43 6.98 25.43
C GLU A 40 28.03 7.31 23.99
N TYR A 41 27.49 6.33 23.27
CA TYR A 41 27.15 6.40 21.84
C TYR A 41 25.69 5.99 21.60
N PRO A 42 24.71 6.79 22.04
CA PRO A 42 23.29 6.46 21.89
C PRO A 42 22.85 6.29 20.43
N SER A 43 23.58 6.91 19.48
CA SER A 43 23.36 6.74 18.04
C SER A 43 23.60 5.31 17.55
N TYR A 44 24.34 4.50 18.30
CA TYR A 44 24.59 3.10 18.01
C TYR A 44 23.30 2.31 17.85
N CYS A 45 22.32 2.60 18.70
CA CYS A 45 21.03 1.93 18.70
C CYS A 45 20.17 2.28 17.49
N PHE A 46 20.46 3.33 16.74
CA PHE A 46 19.67 3.64 15.54
C PHE A 46 20.06 2.77 14.35
N ASN A 47 21.30 2.24 14.30
CA ASN A 47 21.70 1.34 13.22
C ASN A 47 21.05 -0.03 13.42
N PRO A 48 20.20 -0.52 12.51
CA PRO A 48 19.48 -1.76 12.76
C PRO A 48 20.37 -3.01 12.82
N SER A 49 21.59 -2.96 12.26
CA SER A 49 22.58 -4.04 12.40
C SER A 49 23.01 -4.24 13.86
N ASN A 50 22.86 -3.20 14.68
CA ASN A 50 23.24 -3.18 16.09
C ASN A 50 22.08 -3.53 17.03
N HIS A 51 20.86 -3.70 16.51
CA HIS A 51 19.70 -4.09 17.32
C HIS A 51 19.84 -5.49 17.93
N HIS A 52 20.67 -6.37 17.35
CA HIS A 52 20.86 -7.73 17.85
C HIS A 52 21.95 -7.85 18.93
N PRO A 53 23.15 -7.27 18.76
CA PRO A 53 24.19 -7.37 19.79
C PRO A 53 23.81 -6.71 21.12
N CYS A 54 23.02 -5.63 21.09
CA CYS A 54 22.63 -4.86 22.27
C CYS A 54 21.11 -4.67 22.36
N ALA A 55 20.35 -5.75 22.17
CA ALA A 55 18.90 -5.72 22.05
C ALA A 55 18.20 -5.20 23.32
N GLU A 56 18.69 -5.56 24.51
CA GLU A 56 18.11 -5.13 25.77
C GLU A 56 18.50 -3.69 26.08
N SER A 57 19.80 -3.37 26.00
CA SER A 57 20.33 -2.02 26.24
C SER A 57 19.76 -0.96 25.29
N CYS A 58 19.47 -1.32 24.04
CA CYS A 58 18.80 -0.43 23.10
C CYS A 58 17.28 -0.39 23.27
N GLY A 59 16.69 -1.28 24.07
CA GLY A 59 15.25 -1.35 24.32
C GLY A 59 14.43 -2.15 23.30
N VAL A 60 15.10 -2.80 22.34
CA VAL A 60 14.48 -3.62 21.26
C VAL A 60 13.62 -4.73 21.84
N CYS A 61 14.04 -5.34 22.95
CA CYS A 61 13.29 -6.42 23.59
C CYS A 61 11.87 -6.02 24.02
N LYS A 62 11.63 -4.72 24.26
CA LYS A 62 10.33 -4.19 24.68
C LYS A 62 9.40 -3.89 23.50
N ALA A 63 9.91 -3.88 22.27
CA ALA A 63 9.09 -3.69 21.08
C ALA A 63 8.22 -4.91 20.83
N LYS A 64 6.94 -4.67 20.51
CA LYS A 64 5.97 -5.72 20.14
C LYS A 64 6.29 -6.31 18.77
N CYS A 65 6.81 -5.49 17.86
CA CYS A 65 7.31 -5.91 16.56
C CYS A 65 8.77 -5.54 16.35
N LYS A 66 9.60 -6.58 16.25
CA LYS A 66 11.05 -6.52 16.09
C LYS A 66 11.52 -7.57 15.10
N ASP A 67 12.66 -7.32 14.48
CA ASP A 67 13.30 -8.29 13.62
C ASP A 67 14.07 -9.32 14.46
N TYR A 68 13.96 -10.59 14.09
CA TYR A 68 14.55 -11.72 14.82
C TYR A 68 15.92 -12.13 14.23
N HIS A 69 16.26 -11.62 13.04
CA HIS A 69 17.48 -11.95 12.32
C HIS A 69 18.36 -10.72 12.03
N SER A 70 19.65 -10.78 12.38
CA SER A 70 20.57 -9.63 12.25
C SER A 70 20.83 -9.19 10.81
N ALA A 71 20.63 -10.09 9.86
CA ALA A 71 20.77 -9.78 8.43
C ALA A 71 19.51 -9.20 7.75
N CYS A 72 18.42 -8.92 8.47
CA CYS A 72 17.18 -8.41 7.86
C CYS A 72 17.38 -7.18 6.96
N MET A 73 18.31 -6.28 7.31
CA MET A 73 18.63 -5.11 6.50
C MET A 73 19.52 -5.40 5.28
N ARG A 74 20.46 -6.34 5.41
CA ARG A 74 21.41 -6.67 4.35
C ARG A 74 20.79 -7.59 3.31
N ASP A 75 20.01 -8.55 3.78
CA ASP A 75 19.46 -9.64 2.97
C ASP A 75 17.94 -9.49 2.80
N ALA A 76 17.40 -8.26 2.90
CA ALA A 76 15.98 -7.98 2.79
C ALA A 76 15.33 -8.61 1.54
N LYS A 77 16.06 -8.62 0.42
CA LYS A 77 15.62 -9.27 -0.82
C LYS A 77 15.44 -10.79 -0.64
N ILE A 78 16.36 -11.46 0.04
CA ILE A 78 16.31 -12.91 0.26
C ILE A 78 15.27 -13.23 1.34
N LEU A 79 15.29 -12.47 2.43
CA LEU A 79 14.50 -12.77 3.62
C LEU A 79 13.01 -12.43 3.43
N CYS A 80 12.67 -11.35 2.72
CA CYS A 80 11.26 -10.98 2.53
C CYS A 80 10.59 -11.65 1.32
N PHE A 81 11.34 -12.06 0.28
CA PHE A 81 10.74 -12.68 -0.92
C PHE A 81 10.79 -14.21 -0.95
N ASP A 82 11.68 -14.87 -0.20
CA ASP A 82 11.80 -16.34 -0.19
C ASP A 82 10.94 -17.03 0.89
N GLY A 83 9.85 -16.41 1.35
CA GLY A 83 8.97 -16.98 2.39
C GLY A 83 9.63 -17.10 3.79
N ARG A 84 10.70 -16.34 4.03
CA ARG A 84 11.42 -16.23 5.32
C ARG A 84 11.13 -14.93 6.06
N ASP A 85 10.02 -14.29 5.69
CA ASP A 85 9.60 -12.97 6.13
C ASP A 85 9.21 -12.94 7.63
N TYR A 86 8.91 -14.10 8.22
CA TYR A 86 8.69 -14.26 9.66
C TYR A 86 9.95 -14.00 10.52
N HIS A 87 11.16 -14.08 9.94
CA HIS A 87 12.40 -13.71 10.64
C HIS A 87 12.60 -12.19 10.73
N CYS A 88 11.91 -11.44 9.86
CA CYS A 88 12.08 -10.00 9.69
C CYS A 88 10.72 -9.29 9.64
N PRO A 89 9.83 -9.53 10.62
CA PRO A 89 8.45 -9.09 10.51
C PRO A 89 8.32 -7.57 10.40
N LYS A 90 9.26 -6.80 10.96
CA LYS A 90 9.21 -5.34 10.84
C LYS A 90 9.74 -4.89 9.49
N MET A 91 10.93 -5.33 9.12
CA MET A 91 11.55 -4.98 7.83
C MET A 91 10.67 -5.39 6.65
N CYS A 92 10.04 -6.57 6.72
CA CYS A 92 9.15 -7.10 5.70
C CYS A 92 7.71 -6.52 5.78
N GLY A 93 7.41 -5.63 6.73
CA GLY A 93 6.09 -5.00 6.85
C GLY A 93 4.96 -5.94 7.27
N ASN A 94 5.26 -7.06 7.94
CA ASN A 94 4.30 -8.05 8.40
C ASN A 94 3.64 -7.71 9.75
N CYS A 95 4.09 -6.64 10.40
CA CYS A 95 3.47 -6.15 11.63
C CYS A 95 2.97 -4.71 11.46
N ASN A 96 1.73 -4.48 11.91
CA ASN A 96 1.09 -3.16 11.84
C ASN A 96 1.01 -2.53 13.23
N VAL A 97 2.15 -2.41 13.92
CA VAL A 97 2.25 -1.76 15.23
C VAL A 97 2.98 -0.44 15.09
N CYS A 98 2.36 0.63 15.57
CA CYS A 98 3.04 1.91 15.68
C CYS A 98 3.77 2.05 17.02
N GLU A 99 5.07 1.83 17.00
CA GLU A 99 5.94 1.97 18.15
C GLU A 99 7.35 2.39 17.73
N ASP A 100 8.12 2.90 18.70
CA ASP A 100 9.56 2.99 18.57
C ASP A 100 10.16 1.60 18.82
N LEU A 101 11.16 1.22 18.02
CA LEU A 101 11.92 -0.02 18.21
C LEU A 101 12.85 0.06 19.41
N VAL A 102 13.51 1.20 19.54
CA VAL A 102 14.48 1.44 20.60
C VAL A 102 13.82 2.23 21.72
N HIS A 103 14.53 2.41 22.83
CA HIS A 103 14.04 3.24 23.92
C HIS A 103 13.53 4.60 23.44
N SER A 104 12.26 4.91 23.74
CA SER A 104 11.66 6.19 23.35
C SER A 104 12.39 7.41 23.92
N SER A 105 13.18 7.26 24.99
CA SER A 105 14.07 8.31 25.48
C SER A 105 15.17 8.68 24.47
N LEU A 106 15.74 7.69 23.76
CA LEU A 106 16.69 7.92 22.67
C LEU A 106 15.99 8.60 21.51
N CYS A 107 14.81 8.10 21.12
CA CYS A 107 14.03 8.68 20.04
C CYS A 107 13.64 10.15 20.28
N ARG A 108 13.20 10.50 21.50
CA ARG A 108 12.86 11.89 21.85
C ARG A 108 14.07 12.82 21.76
N LYS A 109 15.27 12.34 22.13
CA LYS A 109 16.51 13.11 22.05
C LYS A 109 17.00 13.33 20.61
N SER A 110 16.52 12.55 19.65
CA SER A 110 16.95 12.62 18.25
C SER A 110 15.79 12.89 17.29
N GLN A 111 14.70 13.47 17.81
CA GLN A 111 13.47 13.73 17.04
C GLN A 111 13.69 14.77 15.93
N ASP A 112 14.57 15.73 16.15
CA ASP A 112 15.00 16.73 15.17
C ASP A 112 15.62 16.09 13.91
N ARG A 113 16.34 14.97 14.08
CA ARG A 113 16.98 14.22 13.00
C ARG A 113 16.06 13.29 12.24
N CYS A 114 14.78 13.18 12.62
CA CYS A 114 13.81 12.34 11.92
C CYS A 114 13.65 12.70 10.43
N LYS A 115 14.02 13.92 9.99
CA LYS A 115 13.93 14.28 8.56
C LYS A 115 15.15 13.83 7.76
N GLU A 116 16.29 13.71 8.40
CA GLU A 116 17.60 13.58 7.75
C GLU A 116 18.17 12.17 7.85
N ASP A 117 17.78 11.42 8.87
CA ASP A 117 18.37 10.11 9.16
C ASP A 117 17.35 8.96 9.02
N PRO A 118 17.45 8.16 7.94
CA PRO A 118 16.57 7.01 7.70
C PRO A 118 16.60 5.95 8.81
N ASN A 119 17.74 5.79 9.50
CA ASN A 119 17.87 4.83 10.58
C ASN A 119 17.11 5.29 11.83
N ILE A 120 17.13 6.59 12.13
CA ILE A 120 16.28 7.15 13.19
C ILE A 120 14.80 7.01 12.81
N ARG A 121 14.44 7.30 11.55
CA ARG A 121 13.06 7.10 11.07
C ARG A 121 12.57 5.66 11.25
N TYR A 122 13.44 4.69 10.99
CA TYR A 122 13.15 3.27 11.16
C TYR A 122 13.01 2.87 12.64
N SER A 123 13.95 3.30 13.47
CA SER A 123 13.98 2.90 14.88
C SER A 123 13.02 3.70 15.76
N CYS A 124 12.56 4.87 15.31
CA CYS A 124 11.74 5.81 16.08
C CYS A 124 10.45 6.20 15.36
N ARG A 125 9.79 5.24 14.69
CA ARG A 125 8.62 5.51 13.83
C ARG A 125 7.51 6.28 14.54
N LYS A 126 7.23 5.94 15.80
CA LYS A 126 6.18 6.61 16.59
C LYS A 126 6.60 8.02 16.96
N THR A 127 7.81 8.20 17.49
CA THR A 127 8.32 9.52 17.88
C THR A 127 8.49 10.45 16.67
N CYS A 128 8.89 9.92 15.53
CA CYS A 128 8.98 10.65 14.26
C CYS A 128 7.61 10.87 13.58
N LYS A 129 6.51 10.37 14.15
CA LYS A 129 5.15 10.46 13.59
C LYS A 129 5.06 9.90 12.16
N ILE A 130 5.77 8.79 11.91
CA ILE A 130 5.80 8.02 10.65
C ILE A 130 4.86 6.81 10.72
N CYS A 131 4.39 6.47 11.91
CA CYS A 131 3.27 5.59 12.06
C CYS A 131 2.29 6.33 12.97
N SER A 132 1.04 6.40 12.57
CA SER A 132 -0.09 6.79 13.40
C SER A 132 -1.30 6.13 12.76
N ASP A 133 -2.38 5.93 13.52
CA ASP A 133 -3.58 5.27 12.99
C ASP A 133 -4.15 6.03 11.77
N ASP A 134 -3.91 7.35 11.70
CA ASP A 134 -4.27 8.21 10.56
C ASP A 134 -3.31 8.10 9.36
N GLN A 135 -2.13 7.49 9.53
CA GLN A 135 -1.11 7.34 8.48
C GLN A 135 -0.93 5.87 8.09
N LEU A 136 -1.96 5.30 7.47
CA LEU A 136 -1.99 3.94 6.91
C LEU A 136 -0.95 3.67 5.80
N CYS A 137 -0.06 4.63 5.51
CA CYS A 137 0.63 4.74 4.23
C CYS A 137 2.09 5.16 4.36
N ASN A 138 2.85 4.36 5.09
CA ASN A 138 4.29 4.52 5.20
C ASN A 138 5.00 3.25 4.74
N ASP A 139 6.13 3.43 4.05
CA ASP A 139 7.05 2.32 3.79
C ASP A 139 7.57 1.81 5.14
N ALA A 140 7.54 0.50 5.33
CA ALA A 140 8.14 -0.18 6.46
C ALA A 140 9.66 -0.24 6.30
N MET A 141 10.12 -0.34 5.06
CA MET A 141 11.54 -0.37 4.72
C MET A 141 12.15 1.04 4.80
N PRO A 142 13.30 1.21 5.48
CA PRO A 142 14.01 2.49 5.49
C PRO A 142 14.58 2.84 4.11
N ASP A 143 14.63 4.13 3.78
CA ASP A 143 15.29 4.68 2.60
C ASP A 143 16.82 4.62 2.73
N VAL A 144 17.37 3.42 2.77
CA VAL A 144 18.80 3.14 2.56
C VAL A 144 18.96 2.31 1.29
N ALA A 145 20.17 2.33 0.67
CA ALA A 145 20.69 1.67 -0.56
C ALA A 145 19.79 0.73 -1.41
N TYR A 146 18.87 -0.01 -0.81
CA TYR A 146 17.78 -0.78 -1.42
C TYR A 146 16.42 -0.13 -1.16
N SER A 147 16.17 1.09 -1.63
CA SER A 147 14.93 1.80 -1.32
C SER A 147 13.69 1.19 -2.01
N CYS A 148 12.52 1.45 -1.44
CA CYS A 148 11.25 1.15 -2.08
C CYS A 148 11.14 1.75 -3.49
N SER A 149 11.70 2.94 -3.70
CA SER A 149 11.77 3.60 -5.01
C SER A 149 12.62 2.84 -6.03
N LEU A 150 13.69 2.16 -5.62
CA LEU A 150 14.47 1.32 -6.51
C LEU A 150 13.68 0.09 -6.96
N PHE A 151 12.98 -0.57 -6.03
CA PHE A 151 12.16 -1.73 -6.34
C PHE A 151 10.95 -1.39 -7.22
N GLU A 152 10.32 -0.23 -6.98
CA GLU A 152 9.28 0.31 -7.84
C GLU A 152 9.79 0.52 -9.27
N ARG A 153 10.93 1.20 -9.46
CA ARG A 153 11.55 1.39 -10.78
C ARG A 153 11.90 0.08 -11.48
N LYS A 154 12.21 -0.97 -10.71
CA LYS A 154 12.45 -2.33 -11.22
C LYS A 154 11.16 -3.12 -11.49
N GLY A 155 9.98 -2.55 -11.27
CA GLY A 155 8.67 -3.15 -11.53
C GLY A 155 8.19 -4.12 -10.44
N TYR A 156 8.84 -4.18 -9.27
CA TYR A 156 8.53 -5.19 -8.25
C TYR A 156 7.14 -4.99 -7.64
N CYS A 157 6.64 -3.74 -7.60
CA CYS A 157 5.30 -3.43 -7.10
C CYS A 157 4.17 -4.07 -7.91
N ILE A 158 4.42 -4.43 -9.18
CA ILE A 158 3.42 -5.05 -10.08
C ILE A 158 3.82 -6.48 -10.50
N HIS A 159 4.98 -6.96 -10.06
CA HIS A 159 5.46 -8.29 -10.42
C HIS A 159 4.66 -9.38 -9.68
N PRO A 160 4.17 -10.44 -10.35
CA PRO A 160 3.30 -11.46 -9.74
C PRO A 160 3.89 -12.12 -8.49
N MET A 161 5.21 -12.33 -8.45
CA MET A 161 5.89 -12.96 -7.32
C MET A 161 6.22 -12.01 -6.17
N TYR A 162 6.36 -10.70 -6.42
CA TYR A 162 6.91 -9.76 -5.44
C TYR A 162 5.89 -8.72 -4.98
N SER A 163 4.82 -8.48 -5.75
CA SER A 163 3.90 -7.36 -5.57
C SER A 163 3.24 -7.35 -4.19
N GLU A 164 2.82 -8.50 -3.66
CA GLU A 164 2.18 -8.57 -2.34
C GLU A 164 3.15 -8.23 -1.20
N THR A 165 4.35 -8.81 -1.19
CA THR A 165 5.39 -8.44 -0.22
C THR A 165 5.79 -6.98 -0.37
N MET A 166 5.92 -6.48 -1.60
CA MET A 166 6.23 -5.09 -1.88
C MET A 166 5.14 -4.13 -1.39
N LYS A 167 3.85 -4.48 -1.49
CA LYS A 167 2.75 -3.65 -0.96
C LYS A 167 2.77 -3.58 0.56
N LYS A 168 3.29 -4.61 1.25
CA LYS A 168 3.49 -4.58 2.71
C LYS A 168 4.71 -3.75 3.11
N MET A 169 5.86 -4.04 2.49
CA MET A 169 7.15 -3.40 2.79
C MET A 169 7.21 -1.94 2.35
N CYS A 170 6.69 -1.69 1.16
CA CYS A 170 6.76 -0.41 0.47
C CYS A 170 5.36 0.12 0.23
N ARG A 171 4.55 0.14 1.29
CA ARG A 171 3.15 0.53 1.19
C ARG A 171 2.98 1.94 0.64
N LYS A 172 3.82 2.89 1.03
CA LYS A 172 3.76 4.27 0.50
C LYS A 172 4.09 4.30 -0.99
N THR A 173 5.13 3.58 -1.38
CA THR A 173 5.68 3.62 -2.73
C THR A 173 4.89 2.73 -3.72
N CYS A 174 4.65 1.48 -3.36
CA CYS A 174 4.01 0.46 -4.20
C CYS A 174 2.48 0.47 -4.15
N CYS A 175 1.87 0.98 -3.07
CA CYS A 175 0.42 1.16 -3.07
C CYS A 175 0.06 2.55 -3.59
N THR A 176 -0.63 2.58 -4.72
CA THR A 176 -1.26 3.79 -5.25
C THR A 176 -2.32 4.37 -4.26
N PHE A 177 -2.78 3.56 -3.30
CA PHE A 177 -3.54 3.95 -2.10
C PHE A 177 -2.88 5.07 -1.28
N CYS A 178 -1.55 5.11 -1.26
CA CYS A 178 -0.76 5.97 -0.39
C CYS A 178 -0.25 7.23 -1.08
N VAL A 179 0.00 7.14 -2.38
CA VAL A 179 0.33 8.29 -3.23
C VAL A 179 -0.90 9.21 -3.42
N ALA A 180 -2.11 8.70 -3.17
CA ALA A 180 -3.39 9.39 -3.34
C ALA A 180 -4.10 9.78 -2.03
N GLN A 181 -3.41 9.91 -0.89
CA GLN A 181 -4.02 10.26 0.41
C GLN A 181 -4.46 11.73 0.56
N ARG A 182 -5.23 12.23 -0.41
CA ARG A 182 -6.40 13.03 -0.07
C ARG A 182 -7.59 12.18 -0.48
N PHE A 183 -8.18 11.50 0.51
CA PHE A 183 -9.43 10.78 0.31
C PHE A 183 -10.47 11.80 -0.16
N ILE A 184 -11.21 11.45 -1.21
CA ILE A 184 -12.56 11.98 -1.32
C ILE A 184 -13.28 11.35 -0.12
N THR A 185 -13.75 12.17 0.79
CA THR A 185 -14.63 11.77 1.89
C THR A 185 -15.97 12.47 1.70
N GLU A 186 -16.95 12.16 2.54
CA GLU A 186 -18.19 12.96 2.55
C GLU A 186 -17.93 14.43 2.87
N SER A 187 -16.94 14.72 3.73
CA SER A 187 -16.65 16.07 4.24
C SER A 187 -15.48 16.80 3.55
N SER A 188 -14.70 16.12 2.72
CA SER A 188 -13.52 16.69 2.06
C SER A 188 -13.36 16.10 0.67
N CYS A 189 -13.25 16.97 -0.33
CA CYS A 189 -12.98 16.57 -1.71
C CYS A 189 -12.24 17.72 -2.39
N GLU A 190 -10.96 17.51 -2.64
CA GLU A 190 -10.03 18.52 -3.15
C GLU A 190 -9.07 17.87 -4.15
N ASP A 191 -8.52 18.68 -5.05
CA ASP A 191 -7.41 18.24 -5.88
C ASP A 191 -6.15 17.97 -5.05
N ARG A 192 -5.30 17.05 -5.53
CA ARG A 192 -3.98 16.79 -4.95
C ARG A 192 -3.05 17.99 -5.16
N ASN A 193 -3.10 18.58 -6.35
CA ASN A 193 -2.37 19.78 -6.72
C ASN A 193 -3.31 20.61 -7.62
N SER A 194 -4.03 21.55 -7.02
CA SER A 194 -5.08 22.30 -7.71
C SER A 194 -4.57 23.02 -8.96
N THR A 195 -3.40 23.66 -8.90
CA THR A 195 -2.81 24.35 -10.05
C THR A 195 -2.49 23.39 -11.20
N GLU A 196 -1.83 22.27 -10.90
CA GLU A 196 -1.47 21.27 -11.90
C GLU A 196 -2.71 20.61 -12.50
N CYS A 197 -3.68 20.24 -11.66
CA CYS A 197 -4.95 19.68 -12.11
C CYS A 197 -5.72 20.65 -13.01
N GLN A 198 -5.78 21.94 -12.67
CA GLN A 198 -6.44 22.93 -13.51
C GLN A 198 -5.77 23.07 -14.88
N ILE A 199 -4.43 23.10 -14.93
CA ILE A 199 -3.68 23.12 -16.20
C ILE A 199 -3.97 21.85 -16.99
N PHE A 200 -3.83 20.69 -16.36
CA PHE A 200 -3.96 19.40 -17.02
C PHE A 200 -5.38 19.16 -17.55
N VAL A 201 -6.41 19.48 -16.77
CA VAL A 201 -7.82 19.34 -17.20
C VAL A 201 -8.17 20.33 -18.31
N LYS A 202 -7.55 21.52 -18.30
CA LYS A 202 -7.74 22.52 -19.37
C LYS A 202 -7.10 22.07 -20.69
N GLU A 203 -5.88 21.55 -20.65
CA GLU A 203 -5.14 21.11 -21.83
C GLU A 203 -5.59 19.72 -22.34
N TYR A 204 -5.90 18.81 -21.41
CA TYR A 204 -6.27 17.43 -21.66
C TYR A 204 -7.58 17.06 -20.95
N PRO A 205 -8.75 17.54 -21.42
CA PRO A 205 -10.03 17.25 -20.80
C PRO A 205 -10.36 15.75 -20.72
N SER A 206 -9.79 14.95 -21.64
CA SER A 206 -9.91 13.50 -21.64
C SER A 206 -9.31 12.82 -20.41
N TYR A 207 -8.40 13.50 -19.70
CA TYR A 207 -7.81 13.03 -18.45
C TYR A 207 -8.87 12.68 -17.41
N CYS A 208 -9.91 13.51 -17.31
CA CYS A 208 -10.99 13.31 -16.35
C CYS A 208 -11.85 12.09 -16.65
N PHE A 209 -11.86 11.55 -17.88
CA PHE A 209 -12.67 10.38 -18.16
C PHE A 209 -12.05 9.10 -17.64
N ASN A 210 -10.74 9.04 -17.42
CA ASN A 210 -10.12 7.88 -16.80
C ASN A 210 -10.44 7.86 -15.30
N PRO A 211 -11.16 6.86 -14.78
CA PRO A 211 -11.57 6.85 -13.38
C PRO A 211 -10.41 6.81 -12.38
N SER A 212 -9.23 6.34 -12.79
CA SER A 212 -8.01 6.40 -11.97
C SER A 212 -7.59 7.84 -11.65
N ASN A 213 -8.00 8.80 -12.48
CA ASN A 213 -7.69 10.22 -12.34
C ASN A 213 -8.75 11.00 -11.56
N HIS A 214 -9.89 10.38 -11.23
CA HIS A 214 -10.96 11.03 -10.47
C HIS A 214 -10.52 11.42 -9.04
N HIS A 215 -9.51 10.76 -8.49
CA HIS A 215 -8.97 11.06 -7.16
C HIS A 215 -7.90 12.16 -7.16
N PRO A 216 -6.84 12.11 -7.99
CA PRO A 216 -5.82 13.16 -7.97
C PRO A 216 -6.36 14.54 -8.35
N CYS A 217 -7.40 14.62 -9.18
CA CYS A 217 -7.99 15.88 -9.64
C CYS A 217 -9.52 15.91 -9.44
N ALA A 218 -9.97 15.54 -8.23
CA ALA A 218 -11.39 15.37 -7.92
C ALA A 218 -12.23 16.65 -8.09
N GLU A 219 -11.69 17.80 -7.69
CA GLU A 219 -12.38 19.08 -7.78
C GLU A 219 -12.35 19.60 -9.22
N SER A 220 -11.16 19.63 -9.84
CA SER A 220 -10.98 20.09 -11.23
C SER A 220 -11.76 19.25 -12.23
N CYS A 221 -11.90 17.94 -12.00
CA CYS A 221 -12.73 17.08 -12.84
C CYS A 221 -14.22 17.13 -12.49
N GLY A 222 -14.62 17.78 -11.40
CA GLY A 222 -16.01 17.92 -10.98
C GLY A 222 -16.57 16.72 -10.20
N VAL A 223 -15.73 15.75 -9.85
CA VAL A 223 -16.08 14.54 -9.08
C VAL A 223 -16.66 14.90 -7.72
N CYS A 224 -16.14 15.96 -7.09
CA CYS A 224 -16.64 16.42 -5.80
C CYS A 224 -18.13 16.77 -5.79
N LYS A 225 -18.67 17.18 -6.96
CA LYS A 225 -20.08 17.57 -7.12
C LYS A 225 -21.01 16.38 -7.34
N ALA A 226 -20.48 15.20 -7.64
CA ALA A 226 -21.28 13.99 -7.76
C ALA A 226 -21.78 13.56 -6.37
N LYS A 227 -23.06 13.16 -6.31
CA LYS A 227 -23.66 12.56 -5.10
C LYS A 227 -23.12 11.14 -4.86
N CYS A 228 -22.78 10.47 -5.96
CA CYS A 228 -22.44 9.07 -6.03
C CYS A 228 -21.01 8.90 -6.56
N LYS A 229 -20.03 8.91 -5.66
CA LYS A 229 -18.60 8.87 -6.03
C LYS A 229 -17.86 7.81 -5.23
N ASP A 230 -16.82 7.27 -5.85
CA ASP A 230 -15.90 6.38 -5.17
C ASP A 230 -15.02 7.21 -4.23
N TYR A 231 -14.90 6.78 -2.98
CA TYR A 231 -14.11 7.46 -1.96
C TYR A 231 -12.65 6.98 -1.98
N HIS A 232 -12.35 5.96 -2.78
CA HIS A 232 -11.05 5.29 -2.78
C HIS A 232 -10.50 5.06 -4.20
N SER A 233 -9.26 5.49 -4.43
CA SER A 233 -8.59 5.38 -5.74
C SER A 233 -8.35 3.96 -6.27
N ALA A 234 -8.52 2.96 -5.41
CA ALA A 234 -8.31 1.56 -5.76
C ALA A 234 -9.60 0.88 -6.23
N CYS A 235 -10.76 1.55 -6.16
CA CYS A 235 -12.04 0.97 -6.60
C CYS A 235 -11.95 0.40 -8.02
N MET A 236 -11.17 1.03 -8.90
CA MET A 236 -10.96 0.58 -10.28
C MET A 236 -10.06 -0.65 -10.44
N ARG A 237 -9.02 -0.78 -9.60
CA ARG A 237 -8.01 -1.83 -9.75
C ARG A 237 -8.36 -3.06 -8.92
N ASP A 238 -8.88 -2.81 -7.73
CA ASP A 238 -9.13 -3.80 -6.69
C ASP A 238 -10.63 -4.02 -6.49
N ALA A 239 -11.46 -3.74 -7.50
CA ALA A 239 -12.91 -3.92 -7.46
C ALA A 239 -13.31 -5.30 -6.91
N LYS A 240 -12.56 -6.35 -7.28
CA LYS A 240 -12.76 -7.71 -6.76
C LYS A 240 -12.60 -7.75 -5.24
N ILE A 241 -11.54 -7.19 -4.70
CA ILE A 241 -11.24 -7.21 -3.26
C ILE A 241 -12.22 -6.29 -2.52
N LEU A 242 -12.43 -5.08 -3.04
CA LEU A 242 -13.20 -4.05 -2.34
C LEU A 242 -14.71 -4.32 -2.36
N CYS A 243 -15.26 -4.85 -3.46
CA CYS A 243 -16.70 -5.11 -3.54
C CYS A 243 -17.11 -6.49 -2.97
N PHE A 244 -16.24 -7.50 -2.97
CA PHE A 244 -16.60 -8.83 -2.45
C PHE A 244 -16.22 -9.06 -0.97
N ASP A 245 -15.25 -8.32 -0.41
CA ASP A 245 -14.85 -8.48 1.01
C ASP A 245 -15.72 -7.67 2.00
N GLY A 246 -16.90 -7.17 1.59
CA GLY A 246 -17.75 -6.33 2.44
C GLY A 246 -17.19 -4.94 2.75
N ARG A 247 -16.25 -4.45 1.91
CA ARG A 247 -15.67 -3.09 1.99
C ARG A 247 -16.22 -2.16 0.90
N ASP A 248 -17.42 -2.47 0.44
CA ASP A 248 -18.11 -1.84 -0.68
C ASP A 248 -18.53 -0.38 -0.42
N TYR A 249 -18.59 0.03 0.86
CA TYR A 249 -18.85 1.41 1.27
C TYR A 249 -17.77 2.42 0.84
N HIS A 250 -16.54 1.97 0.56
CA HIS A 250 -15.47 2.84 0.02
C HIS A 250 -15.62 3.10 -1.48
N CYS A 251 -16.39 2.26 -2.17
CA CYS A 251 -16.51 2.22 -3.61
C CYS A 251 -17.99 2.17 -4.05
N PRO A 252 -18.85 3.07 -3.54
CA PRO A 252 -20.29 2.92 -3.73
C PRO A 252 -20.69 2.99 -5.20
N LYS A 253 -19.94 3.69 -6.05
CA LYS A 253 -20.23 3.77 -7.47
C LYS A 253 -19.78 2.50 -8.18
N MET A 254 -18.52 2.12 -8.01
CA MET A 254 -17.96 0.93 -8.65
C MET A 254 -18.69 -0.35 -8.23
N CYS A 255 -19.01 -0.49 -6.94
CA CYS A 255 -19.70 -1.65 -6.40
C CYS A 255 -21.23 -1.63 -6.67
N GLY A 256 -21.74 -0.62 -7.39
CA GLY A 256 -23.16 -0.54 -7.74
C GLY A 256 -24.10 -0.31 -6.54
N ASN A 257 -23.60 0.26 -5.44
CA ASN A 257 -24.39 0.54 -4.23
C ASN A 257 -25.16 1.85 -4.28
N CYS A 258 -25.04 2.59 -5.39
CA CYS A 258 -25.72 3.86 -5.52
C CYS A 258 -26.40 3.97 -6.90
N ASN A 259 -27.70 4.28 -6.84
CA ASN A 259 -28.62 4.29 -7.97
C ASN A 259 -28.86 5.70 -8.54
N VAL A 260 -28.03 6.68 -8.20
CA VAL A 260 -28.19 8.05 -8.72
C VAL A 260 -27.75 8.09 -10.17
N CYS A 261 -28.64 8.57 -11.04
CA CYS A 261 -28.29 8.88 -12.42
C CYS A 261 -27.67 10.28 -12.53
N GLU A 262 -26.35 10.32 -12.58
CA GLU A 262 -25.57 11.53 -12.75
C GLU A 262 -24.29 11.26 -13.54
N ASP A 263 -23.67 12.34 -14.03
CA ASP A 263 -22.30 12.30 -14.53
C ASP A 263 -21.35 12.39 -13.33
N LEU A 264 -20.27 11.60 -13.37
CA LEU A 264 -19.23 11.57 -12.32
C LEU A 264 -18.23 12.70 -12.46
N VAL A 265 -18.17 13.34 -13.63
CA VAL A 265 -17.30 14.47 -13.92
C VAL A 265 -18.14 15.65 -14.36
N HIS A 266 -17.50 16.81 -14.54
CA HIS A 266 -18.17 18.02 -14.99
C HIS A 266 -19.04 17.77 -16.23
N SER A 267 -20.34 18.11 -16.13
CA SER A 267 -21.28 17.96 -17.24
C SER A 267 -20.86 18.70 -18.51
N SER A 268 -20.07 19.77 -18.39
CA SER A 268 -19.51 20.48 -19.55
C SER A 268 -18.50 19.63 -20.32
N LEU A 269 -17.71 18.79 -19.64
CA LEU A 269 -16.82 17.82 -20.28
C LEU A 269 -17.64 16.73 -20.97
N CYS A 270 -18.64 16.20 -20.28
CA CYS A 270 -19.51 15.17 -20.84
C CYS A 270 -20.27 15.62 -22.08
N ARG A 271 -20.84 16.83 -22.08
CA ARG A 271 -21.52 17.39 -23.27
C ARG A 271 -20.59 17.53 -24.47
N LYS A 272 -19.32 17.87 -24.26
CA LYS A 272 -18.32 18.01 -25.32
C LYS A 272 -17.84 16.68 -25.89
N SER A 273 -18.09 15.57 -25.20
CA SER A 273 -17.62 14.23 -25.61
C SER A 273 -18.78 13.24 -25.77
N GLN A 274 -19.99 13.74 -25.97
CA GLN A 274 -21.21 12.94 -26.06
C GLN A 274 -21.23 12.02 -27.30
N ASP A 275 -20.61 12.46 -28.39
CA ASP A 275 -20.41 11.69 -29.61
C ASP A 275 -19.62 10.39 -29.37
N ARG A 276 -18.70 10.41 -28.40
CA ARG A 276 -17.84 9.28 -28.04
C ARG A 276 -18.47 8.29 -27.06
N CYS A 277 -19.70 8.56 -26.60
CA CYS A 277 -20.42 7.68 -25.67
C CYS A 277 -20.63 6.26 -26.18
N LYS A 278 -20.56 5.97 -27.49
CA LYS A 278 -20.70 4.60 -28.00
C LYS A 278 -19.39 3.82 -28.00
N GLU A 279 -18.28 4.52 -28.08
CA GLU A 279 -16.96 3.93 -28.38
C GLU A 279 -16.07 3.88 -27.15
N ASP A 280 -16.14 4.90 -26.29
CA ASP A 280 -15.23 5.04 -25.16
C ASP A 280 -15.91 4.57 -23.85
N PRO A 281 -15.50 3.42 -23.28
CA PRO A 281 -16.08 2.90 -22.03
C PRO A 281 -15.83 3.81 -20.83
N ASN A 282 -14.74 4.59 -20.84
CA ASN A 282 -14.43 5.53 -19.77
C ASN A 282 -15.37 6.74 -19.82
N ILE A 283 -15.64 7.27 -21.01
CA ILE A 283 -16.66 8.31 -21.18
C ILE A 283 -18.04 7.78 -20.80
N ARG A 284 -18.40 6.56 -21.23
CA ARG A 284 -19.66 5.93 -20.80
C ARG A 284 -19.80 5.89 -19.28
N TYR A 285 -18.75 5.48 -18.58
CA TYR A 285 -18.75 5.39 -17.12
C TYR A 285 -18.78 6.75 -16.43
N SER A 286 -17.97 7.71 -16.90
CA SER A 286 -17.87 9.03 -16.27
C SER A 286 -19.03 9.96 -16.64
N CYS A 287 -19.70 9.73 -17.77
CA CYS A 287 -20.75 10.58 -18.32
C CYS A 287 -22.08 9.83 -18.49
N ARG A 288 -22.43 8.97 -17.52
CA ARG A 288 -23.59 8.06 -17.63
C ARG A 288 -24.90 8.77 -17.93
N LYS A 289 -25.15 9.92 -17.31
CA LYS A 289 -26.38 10.69 -17.53
C LYS A 289 -26.36 11.32 -18.93
N THR A 290 -25.26 11.96 -19.30
CA THR A 290 -25.12 12.58 -20.63
C THR A 290 -25.17 11.56 -21.77
N CYS A 291 -24.58 10.38 -21.55
CA CYS A 291 -24.61 9.25 -22.46
C CYS A 291 -25.94 8.46 -22.45
N LYS A 292 -26.91 8.84 -21.60
CA LYS A 292 -28.20 8.17 -21.43
C LYS A 292 -28.06 6.67 -21.08
N ILE A 293 -27.04 6.34 -20.30
CA ILE A 293 -26.76 4.99 -19.75
C ILE A 293 -27.40 4.82 -18.37
N CYS A 294 -27.86 5.90 -17.78
CA CYS A 294 -28.80 5.81 -16.68
C CYS A 294 -30.00 6.66 -17.08
N SER A 295 -31.18 6.09 -16.91
CA SER A 295 -32.44 6.82 -16.83
C SER A 295 -33.24 6.17 -15.72
N ASP A 296 -34.21 6.90 -15.16
CA ASP A 296 -35.05 6.37 -14.08
C ASP A 296 -35.80 5.08 -14.53
N ASP A 297 -36.03 4.92 -15.84
CA ASP A 297 -36.66 3.75 -16.45
C ASP A 297 -35.66 2.63 -16.84
N GLN A 298 -34.35 2.91 -16.88
CA GLN A 298 -33.29 1.95 -17.26
C GLN A 298 -32.41 1.59 -16.06
N LEU A 299 -33.01 0.90 -15.09
CA LEU A 299 -32.35 0.33 -13.92
C LEU A 299 -31.33 -0.79 -14.24
N CYS A 300 -31.16 -1.18 -15.51
CA CYS A 300 -30.43 -2.38 -15.93
C CYS A 300 -29.15 -2.04 -16.72
N ASN A 301 -28.25 -1.26 -16.14
CA ASN A 301 -26.93 -1.00 -16.70
C ASN A 301 -25.83 -1.45 -15.74
N ASP A 302 -24.74 -1.95 -16.29
CA ASP A 302 -23.56 -2.32 -15.51
C ASP A 302 -22.96 -1.06 -14.88
N ALA A 303 -22.60 -1.16 -13.60
CA ALA A 303 -21.92 -0.11 -12.87
C ALA A 303 -20.45 -0.01 -13.28
N MET A 304 -19.79 -1.13 -13.59
CA MET A 304 -18.38 -1.13 -13.99
C MET A 304 -18.17 -0.59 -15.41
N PRO A 305 -17.07 0.16 -15.66
CA PRO A 305 -16.64 0.46 -17.02
C PRO A 305 -16.31 -0.83 -17.77
N ASP A 306 -16.62 -0.85 -19.06
CA ASP A 306 -16.38 -1.97 -19.97
C ASP A 306 -14.89 -2.01 -20.40
N VAL A 307 -14.00 -2.06 -19.41
CA VAL A 307 -12.54 -2.21 -19.54
C VAL A 307 -12.13 -3.59 -18.99
N ALA A 308 -10.84 -3.94 -19.01
CA ALA A 308 -10.27 -5.28 -18.79
C ALA A 308 -10.79 -6.13 -17.60
N TYR A 309 -11.55 -5.55 -16.67
CA TYR A 309 -12.32 -6.22 -15.60
C TYR A 309 -13.83 -6.10 -15.87
N SER A 310 -14.25 -6.43 -17.08
CA SER A 310 -15.63 -6.23 -17.54
C SER A 310 -16.59 -7.21 -16.85
N CYS A 311 -17.85 -6.80 -16.73
CA CYS A 311 -18.92 -7.66 -16.29
C CYS A 311 -19.00 -8.97 -17.10
N SER A 312 -18.67 -8.92 -18.40
CA SER A 312 -18.57 -10.10 -19.26
C SER A 312 -17.45 -11.08 -18.90
N LEU A 313 -16.35 -10.62 -18.27
CA LEU A 313 -15.31 -11.51 -17.76
C LEU A 313 -15.81 -12.26 -16.51
N PHE A 314 -16.43 -11.55 -15.57
CA PHE A 314 -16.97 -12.15 -14.36
C PHE A 314 -18.13 -13.11 -14.66
N GLU A 315 -19.00 -12.73 -15.59
CA GLU A 315 -20.05 -13.60 -16.12
C GLU A 315 -19.47 -14.91 -16.67
N ARG A 316 -18.48 -14.85 -17.58
CA ARG A 316 -17.81 -16.04 -18.13
C ARG A 316 -17.15 -16.92 -17.08
N LYS A 317 -16.75 -16.34 -15.94
CA LYS A 317 -16.20 -17.08 -14.79
C LYS A 317 -17.29 -17.64 -13.85
N GLY A 318 -18.57 -17.46 -14.17
CA GLY A 318 -19.70 -17.96 -13.40
C GLY A 318 -20.08 -17.11 -12.18
N TYR A 319 -19.54 -15.90 -12.03
CA TYR A 319 -19.73 -15.11 -10.81
C TYR A 319 -21.19 -14.62 -10.65
N CYS A 320 -21.92 -14.44 -11.74
CA CYS A 320 -23.35 -14.08 -11.69
C CYS A 320 -24.23 -15.15 -11.03
N MET A 321 -23.82 -16.43 -11.11
CA MET A 321 -24.56 -17.58 -10.57
C MET A 321 -23.96 -18.13 -9.26
N ASN A 322 -22.77 -17.67 -8.87
CA ASN A 322 -22.12 -18.15 -7.66
C ASN A 322 -22.78 -17.52 -6.41
N PRO A 323 -23.35 -18.30 -5.47
CA PRO A 323 -24.06 -17.75 -4.31
C PRO A 323 -23.23 -16.80 -3.44
N MET A 324 -21.91 -16.94 -3.43
CA MET A 324 -21.00 -16.07 -2.68
C MET A 324 -20.86 -14.68 -3.32
N TYR A 325 -20.99 -14.57 -4.64
CA TYR A 325 -20.71 -13.33 -5.38
C TYR A 325 -21.93 -12.77 -6.11
N SER A 326 -22.99 -13.56 -6.29
CA SER A 326 -24.11 -13.27 -7.19
C SER A 326 -24.83 -11.99 -6.84
N GLU A 327 -25.02 -11.69 -5.56
CA GLU A 327 -25.73 -10.47 -5.14
C GLU A 327 -24.91 -9.21 -5.45
N THR A 328 -23.63 -9.19 -5.10
CA THR A 328 -22.72 -8.08 -5.47
C THR A 328 -22.60 -7.96 -6.99
N MET A 329 -22.51 -9.08 -7.71
CA MET A 329 -22.46 -9.09 -9.17
C MET A 329 -23.75 -8.56 -9.80
N LYS A 330 -24.93 -8.87 -9.26
CA LYS A 330 -26.20 -8.33 -9.76
C LYS A 330 -26.30 -6.81 -9.56
N LYS A 331 -25.64 -6.25 -8.54
CA LYS A 331 -25.52 -4.80 -8.36
C LYS A 331 -24.54 -4.18 -9.34
N MET A 332 -23.32 -4.74 -9.41
CA MET A 332 -22.22 -4.21 -10.23
C MET A 332 -22.41 -4.40 -11.73
N CYS A 333 -23.02 -5.53 -12.10
CA CYS A 333 -23.10 -6.04 -13.45
C CYS A 333 -24.54 -6.42 -13.79
N ARG A 334 -25.46 -5.52 -13.44
CA ARG A 334 -26.89 -5.76 -13.51
C ARG A 334 -27.34 -6.16 -14.90
N LYS A 335 -26.87 -5.48 -15.96
CA LYS A 335 -27.22 -5.78 -17.35
C LYS A 335 -26.70 -7.15 -17.73
N THR A 336 -25.42 -7.40 -17.49
CA THR A 336 -24.76 -8.64 -17.89
C THR A 336 -25.36 -9.85 -17.16
N CYS A 337 -25.53 -9.76 -15.84
CA CYS A 337 -26.07 -10.86 -15.05
C CYS A 337 -27.59 -11.07 -15.24
N TRP A 338 -28.37 -10.03 -15.59
CA TRP A 338 -29.81 -10.18 -15.86
C TRP A 338 -30.10 -10.88 -17.20
N LEU A 339 -29.33 -10.60 -18.25
CA LEU A 339 -29.54 -11.21 -19.57
C LEU A 339 -29.47 -12.75 -19.55
N LYS A 340 -28.80 -13.33 -18.54
CA LYS A 340 -28.69 -14.78 -18.34
C LYS A 340 -29.82 -15.41 -17.53
N LEU A 341 -30.58 -14.64 -16.75
CA LEU A 341 -31.72 -15.17 -15.99
C LEU A 341 -32.97 -15.36 -16.87
N GLN A 342 -32.95 -14.85 -18.10
CA GLN A 342 -34.03 -14.97 -19.08
C GLN A 342 -33.76 -16.01 -20.19
N GLN A 343 -32.57 -16.62 -20.20
CA GLN A 343 -32.17 -17.72 -21.09
C GLN A 343 -32.11 -19.01 -20.29
#